data_AF-A0A9E4F399-F1
#
_entry.id   AF-A0A9E4F399-F1
#
_cell.length_a   1.000
_cell.length_b   1.000
_cell.length_c   1.000
_cell.angle_alpha   90.00
_cell.angle_beta   90.00
_cell.angle_gamma   90.00
#
_symmetry.space_group_name_H-M   'P 1'
#
loop_
_entity.id
_entity.type
_entity.pdbx_description
1 polymer ?
#
loop_
_entity_poly.entity_id
_entity_poly.type
_entity_poly.pdbx_seq_one_letter_code
_entity_poly.pdbx_strand_id
1 'polypeptide(L)'
;MTTDEASSAVPADPAAEATRLLEARLEETGAPDPRPLQRENLRTLKTANPDGYRKASVSYREKLLPRIATEGTDPLEAWAEYGRMVTGLTLPGEAVCVLEDGTAVTFAEPVGTDKLALHLPSSGEPALVIAEPIRASAAQKAARALLVERRLRL
;
A
#
# COMPACT_ATOMS: atom_id res chain seq x y z
N MET A 1 -6.06 40.51 16.63
CA MET A 1 -6.19 39.10 17.04
C MET A 1 -7.47 38.61 16.40
N THR A 2 -7.37 38.15 15.16
CA THR A 2 -8.51 37.61 14.42
C THR A 2 -8.18 36.15 14.26
N THR A 3 -8.93 35.31 14.98
CA THR A 3 -8.85 33.87 14.86
C THR A 3 -9.40 33.52 13.49
N ASP A 4 -8.49 33.23 12.56
CA ASP A 4 -8.82 32.65 11.26
C ASP A 4 -9.13 31.17 11.52
N GLU A 5 -10.42 30.88 11.73
CA GLU A 5 -10.92 29.50 11.68
C GLU A 5 -10.71 29.00 10.27
N ALA A 6 -9.60 28.29 10.07
CA ALA A 6 -9.35 27.50 8.87
C ALA A 6 -10.59 26.63 8.64
N SER A 7 -11.35 27.01 7.60
CA SER A 7 -12.54 26.32 7.13
C SER A 7 -12.19 24.87 6.83
N SER A 8 -12.48 23.99 7.80
CA SER A 8 -12.49 22.54 7.64
C SER A 8 -13.71 22.15 6.79
N ALA A 9 -13.75 22.62 5.55
CA ALA A 9 -14.71 22.16 4.57
C ALA A 9 -14.35 20.71 4.22
N VAL A 10 -15.09 19.77 4.79
CA VAL A 10 -15.09 18.38 4.33
C VAL A 10 -15.33 18.40 2.82
N PRO A 11 -14.46 17.80 1.98
CA PRO A 11 -14.69 17.76 0.55
C PRO A 11 -16.05 17.11 0.27
N ALA A 12 -16.83 17.69 -0.65
CA ALA A 12 -18.19 17.25 -0.97
C ALA A 12 -18.27 15.76 -1.38
N ASP A 13 -17.13 15.18 -1.78
CA ASP A 13 -16.91 13.74 -1.92
C ASP A 13 -15.47 13.37 -1.51
N PRO A 14 -15.25 12.75 -0.32
CA PRO A 14 -13.93 12.30 0.11
C PRO A 14 -13.26 11.32 -0.85
N ALA A 15 -14.02 10.55 -1.63
CA ALA A 15 -13.47 9.59 -2.58
C ALA A 15 -12.86 10.32 -3.79
N ALA A 16 -13.57 11.30 -4.34
CA ALA A 16 -13.07 12.13 -5.43
C ALA A 16 -11.82 12.91 -5.01
N GLU A 17 -11.84 13.49 -3.79
CA GLU A 17 -10.68 14.25 -3.30
C GLU A 17 -9.47 13.37 -3.03
N ALA A 18 -9.64 12.20 -2.39
CA ALA A 18 -8.55 11.25 -2.20
C ALA A 18 -7.96 10.76 -3.55
N THR A 19 -8.81 10.62 -4.57
CA THR A 19 -8.37 10.26 -5.92
C THR A 19 -7.54 11.37 -6.54
N ARG A 20 -8.02 12.62 -6.49
CA ARG A 20 -7.31 13.80 -7.00
C ARG A 20 -5.95 13.97 -6.33
N LEU A 21 -5.88 13.79 -5.00
CA LEU A 21 -4.65 13.89 -4.22
C LEU A 21 -3.66 12.77 -4.58
N LEU A 22 -4.14 11.53 -4.75
CA LEU A 22 -3.31 10.44 -5.23
C LEU A 22 -2.75 10.75 -6.63
N GLU A 23 -3.59 11.21 -7.55
CA GLU A 23 -3.16 11.52 -8.93
C GLU A 23 -2.11 12.63 -8.96
N ALA A 24 -2.31 13.72 -8.22
CA ALA A 24 -1.31 14.77 -8.06
C ALA A 24 0.00 14.23 -7.49
N ARG A 25 -0.06 13.34 -6.50
CA ARG A 25 1.13 12.72 -5.91
C ARG A 25 1.87 11.81 -6.89
N LEU A 26 1.14 11.03 -7.67
CA LEU A 26 1.72 10.16 -8.71
C LEU A 26 2.41 10.99 -9.80
N GLU A 27 1.83 12.12 -10.20
CA GLU A 27 2.43 13.06 -11.16
C GLU A 27 3.71 13.71 -10.60
N GLU A 28 3.68 14.13 -9.34
CA GLU A 28 4.83 14.75 -8.68
C GLU A 28 6.02 13.79 -8.55
N THR A 29 5.77 12.54 -8.17
CA THR A 29 6.84 11.59 -7.82
C THR A 29 7.20 10.61 -8.93
N GLY A 30 6.31 10.42 -9.91
CA GLY A 30 6.41 9.34 -10.89
C GLY A 30 6.28 7.94 -10.27
N ALA A 31 5.61 7.82 -9.12
CA ALA A 31 5.45 6.54 -8.43
C ALA A 31 4.51 5.59 -9.19
N PRO A 32 4.64 4.26 -9.02
CA PRO A 32 3.64 3.31 -9.49
C PRO A 32 2.29 3.55 -8.82
N ASP A 33 1.20 3.49 -9.60
CA ASP A 33 -0.16 3.57 -9.06
C ASP A 33 -0.44 2.35 -8.15
N PRO A 34 -0.79 2.54 -6.87
CA PRO A 34 -1.08 1.42 -5.96
C PRO A 34 -2.43 0.73 -6.27
N ARG A 35 -3.36 1.38 -6.97
CA ARG A 35 -4.74 0.88 -7.15
C ARG A 35 -4.81 -0.46 -7.90
N PRO A 36 -4.11 -0.69 -9.02
CA PRO A 36 -4.10 -1.98 -9.69
C PRO A 36 -3.58 -3.12 -8.80
N LEU A 37 -2.49 -2.87 -8.07
CA LEU A 37 -1.90 -3.83 -7.14
C LEU A 37 -2.89 -4.19 -6.03
N GLN A 38 -3.48 -3.20 -5.36
CA GLN A 38 -4.43 -3.49 -4.28
C GLN A 38 -5.72 -4.14 -4.79
N ARG A 39 -6.13 -3.86 -6.02
CA ARG A 39 -7.27 -4.56 -6.63
C ARG A 39 -6.98 -6.04 -6.82
N GLU A 40 -5.76 -6.42 -7.17
CA GLU A 40 -5.33 -7.82 -7.24
C GLU A 40 -5.34 -8.48 -5.85
N ASN A 41 -4.70 -7.84 -4.86
CA ASN A 41 -4.71 -8.32 -3.47
C ASN A 41 -6.15 -8.51 -2.94
N LEU A 42 -7.06 -7.58 -3.24
CA LEU A 42 -8.47 -7.67 -2.85
C LEU A 42 -9.22 -8.82 -3.54
N ARG A 43 -8.89 -9.16 -4.79
CA ARG A 43 -9.47 -10.33 -5.47
C ARG A 43 -9.03 -11.62 -4.79
N THR A 44 -7.74 -11.73 -4.46
CA THR A 44 -7.20 -12.87 -3.72
C THR A 44 -7.85 -12.98 -2.35
N LEU A 45 -7.95 -11.87 -1.61
CA LEU A 45 -8.60 -11.80 -0.31
C LEU A 45 -10.08 -12.23 -0.39
N LYS A 46 -10.81 -11.80 -1.42
CA LYS A 46 -12.24 -12.14 -1.58
C LYS A 46 -12.45 -13.66 -1.71
N THR A 47 -11.54 -14.35 -2.39
CA THR A 47 -11.60 -15.80 -2.56
C THR A 47 -11.19 -16.55 -1.30
N ALA A 48 -10.09 -16.13 -0.66
CA ALA A 48 -9.54 -16.80 0.52
C ALA A 48 -10.32 -16.52 1.81
N ASN A 49 -10.81 -15.28 1.98
CA ASN A 49 -11.43 -14.81 3.21
C ASN A 49 -12.51 -13.73 2.91
N PRO A 50 -13.75 -14.15 2.58
CA PRO A 50 -14.85 -13.22 2.29
C PRO A 50 -15.16 -12.23 3.41
N ASP A 51 -14.94 -12.61 4.67
CA ASP A 51 -15.14 -11.76 5.84
C ASP A 51 -14.04 -10.70 5.94
N GLY A 52 -12.80 -11.10 5.69
CA GLY A 52 -11.66 -10.20 5.52
C GLY A 52 -11.89 -9.19 4.40
N TYR A 53 -12.44 -9.62 3.25
CA TYR A 53 -12.79 -8.71 2.16
C TYR A 53 -13.84 -7.67 2.57
N ARG A 54 -14.87 -8.05 3.35
CA ARG A 54 -15.85 -7.08 3.89
C ARG A 54 -15.16 -6.08 4.82
N LYS A 55 -14.27 -6.54 5.71
CA LYS A 55 -13.48 -5.67 6.58
C LYS A 55 -12.60 -4.69 5.80
N ALA A 56 -11.90 -5.18 4.77
CA ALA A 56 -11.08 -4.34 3.89
C ALA A 56 -11.94 -3.29 3.17
N SER A 57 -13.12 -3.66 2.67
CA SER A 57 -14.04 -2.74 1.98
C SER A 57 -14.58 -1.63 2.90
N VAL A 58 -14.83 -1.96 4.17
CA VAL A 58 -15.18 -0.98 5.21
C VAL A 58 -13.98 -0.06 5.48
N SER A 59 -12.80 -0.63 5.73
CA SER A 59 -11.58 0.14 5.99
C SER A 59 -11.17 1.05 4.83
N TYR A 60 -11.44 0.66 3.58
CA TYR A 60 -11.22 1.51 2.41
C TYR A 60 -12.04 2.80 2.53
N ARG A 61 -13.34 2.68 2.78
CA ARG A 61 -14.25 3.82 2.83
C ARG A 61 -14.11 4.65 4.11
N GLU A 62 -13.91 3.99 5.24
CA GLU A 62 -13.95 4.62 6.56
C GLU A 62 -12.59 5.04 7.10
N LYS A 63 -11.48 4.56 6.51
CA LYS A 63 -10.13 4.90 6.97
C LYS A 63 -9.24 5.42 5.85
N LEU A 64 -9.09 4.66 4.75
CA LEU A 64 -8.16 5.07 3.69
C LEU A 64 -8.56 6.40 3.05
N LEU A 65 -9.81 6.52 2.58
CA LEU A 65 -10.25 7.74 1.90
C LEU A 65 -10.23 8.97 2.83
N PRO A 66 -10.76 8.94 4.08
CA PRO A 66 -10.69 10.09 4.97
C PRO A 66 -9.27 10.51 5.33
N ARG A 67 -8.35 9.55 5.54
CA ARG A 67 -6.96 9.85 5.85
C ARG A 67 -6.27 10.67 4.77
N ILE A 68 -6.56 10.35 3.51
CA ILE A 68 -6.01 11.09 2.37
C ILE A 68 -6.75 12.43 2.21
N ALA A 69 -8.08 12.40 2.12
CA ALA A 69 -8.88 13.56 1.72
C ALA A 69 -9.04 14.63 2.81
N THR A 70 -8.98 14.27 4.09
CA THR A 70 -9.30 15.17 5.20
C THR A 70 -8.15 15.31 6.18
N GLU A 71 -7.47 14.20 6.52
CA GLU A 71 -6.37 14.22 7.51
C GLU A 71 -5.02 14.62 6.89
N GLY A 72 -4.94 14.71 5.55
CA GLY A 72 -3.74 15.14 4.85
C GLY A 72 -2.59 14.12 4.88
N THR A 73 -2.88 12.84 5.12
CA THR A 73 -1.87 11.78 5.02
C THR A 73 -1.37 11.67 3.58
N ASP A 74 -0.07 11.46 3.37
CA ASP A 74 0.48 11.19 2.04
C ASP A 74 -0.27 10.02 1.39
N PRO A 75 -0.76 10.16 0.14
CA PRO A 75 -1.53 9.11 -0.51
C PRO A 75 -0.79 7.78 -0.62
N LEU A 76 0.50 7.77 -0.96
CA LEU A 76 1.27 6.55 -1.14
C LEU A 76 1.49 5.83 0.19
N GLU A 77 1.72 6.58 1.26
CA GLU A 77 1.83 6.02 2.62
C GLU A 77 0.51 5.39 3.07
N ALA A 78 -0.61 6.11 2.92
CA ALA A 78 -1.93 5.61 3.30
C ALA A 78 -2.30 4.33 2.53
N TRP A 79 -1.97 4.29 1.23
CA TRP A 79 -2.18 3.10 0.40
C TRP A 79 -1.28 1.93 0.79
N ALA A 80 -0.03 2.16 1.20
CA ALA A 80 0.87 1.11 1.68
C ALA A 80 0.36 0.49 2.98
N GLU A 81 -0.11 1.31 3.92
CA GLU A 81 -0.72 0.82 5.17
C GLU A 81 -2.00 0.02 4.91
N TYR A 82 -2.87 0.50 4.02
CA TYR A 82 -4.04 -0.25 3.58
C TYR A 82 -3.66 -1.59 2.94
N GLY A 83 -2.64 -1.59 2.08
CA GLY A 83 -2.10 -2.79 1.45
C GLY A 83 -1.60 -3.81 2.47
N ARG A 84 -0.85 -3.39 3.49
CA ARG A 84 -0.40 -4.26 4.59
C ARG A 84 -1.56 -4.93 5.31
N MET A 85 -2.61 -4.18 5.60
CA MET A 85 -3.81 -4.73 6.24
C MET A 85 -4.51 -5.74 5.33
N VAL A 86 -4.69 -5.44 4.04
CA VAL A 86 -5.31 -6.36 3.07
C VAL A 86 -4.54 -7.67 2.94
N THR A 87 -3.21 -7.60 2.78
CA THR A 87 -2.37 -8.80 2.63
C THR A 87 -2.33 -9.62 3.92
N GLY A 88 -2.27 -8.97 5.10
CA GLY A 88 -2.36 -9.65 6.40
C GLY A 88 -3.70 -10.33 6.68
N LEU A 89 -4.80 -9.83 6.12
CA LEU A 89 -6.11 -10.51 6.17
C LEU A 89 -6.22 -11.71 5.21
N THR A 90 -5.34 -11.79 4.22
CA THR A 90 -5.37 -12.81 3.16
C THR A 90 -4.80 -14.13 3.67
N LEU A 91 -3.58 -14.09 4.22
CA LEU A 91 -2.90 -15.25 4.80
C LEU A 91 -2.06 -14.82 6.01
N PRO A 92 -1.93 -15.68 7.06
CA PRO A 92 -0.99 -15.44 8.15
C PRO A 92 0.43 -15.26 7.63
N GLY A 93 1.19 -14.36 8.26
CA GLY A 93 2.53 -14.03 7.82
C GLY A 93 3.00 -12.70 8.40
N GLU A 94 4.12 -12.22 7.87
CA GLU A 94 4.76 -10.99 8.34
C GLU A 94 5.01 -10.01 7.20
N ALA A 95 4.88 -8.71 7.49
CA ALA A 95 5.23 -7.66 6.55
C ALA A 95 6.70 -7.26 6.74
N VAL A 96 7.42 -7.14 5.62
CA VAL A 96 8.82 -6.71 5.55
C VAL A 96 9.01 -5.63 4.50
N CYS A 97 10.08 -4.86 4.64
CA CYS A 97 10.58 -3.94 3.63
C CYS A 97 11.95 -4.41 3.14
N VAL A 98 12.13 -4.49 1.83
CA VAL A 98 13.43 -4.75 1.20
C VAL A 98 14.03 -3.40 0.80
N LEU A 99 15.19 -3.09 1.40
CA LEU A 99 15.96 -1.88 1.15
C LEU A 99 16.68 -1.96 -0.20
N GLU A 100 17.28 -0.85 -0.64
CA GLU A 100 17.95 -0.76 -1.94
C GLU A 100 19.09 -1.78 -2.11
N ASP A 101 19.80 -2.13 -1.04
CA ASP A 101 20.88 -3.13 -1.03
C ASP A 101 20.38 -4.58 -0.99
N GLY A 102 19.07 -4.79 -0.86
CA GLY A 102 18.44 -6.10 -0.74
C GLY A 102 18.24 -6.58 0.71
N THR A 103 18.68 -5.81 1.70
CA THR A 103 18.46 -6.13 3.11
C THR A 103 16.96 -6.09 3.42
N ALA A 104 16.44 -7.16 4.03
CA ALA A 104 15.07 -7.20 4.52
C ALA A 104 15.02 -6.72 5.97
N VAL A 105 14.12 -5.79 6.25
CA VAL A 105 13.81 -5.30 7.60
C VAL A 105 12.32 -5.47 7.89
N THR A 106 11.94 -5.51 9.17
CA THR A 106 10.52 -5.50 9.55
C THR A 106 9.83 -4.26 8.97
N PHE A 107 8.60 -4.44 8.48
CA PHE A 107 7.81 -3.32 7.97
C PHE A 107 7.62 -2.26 9.05
N ALA A 108 7.88 -1.01 8.68
CA ALA A 108 7.69 0.16 9.52
C ALA A 108 6.99 1.26 8.72
N GLU A 109 6.19 2.06 9.42
CA GLU A 109 5.45 3.21 8.86
C GLU A 109 6.19 4.50 9.24
N PRO A 110 6.35 5.46 8.30
CA PRO A 110 6.00 5.34 6.88
C PRO A 110 6.98 4.43 6.12
N VAL A 111 6.48 3.75 5.07
CA VAL A 111 7.31 2.85 4.24
C VAL A 111 8.39 3.63 3.49
N GLY A 112 8.08 4.86 3.06
CA GLY A 112 8.91 5.65 2.17
C GLY A 112 8.82 5.17 0.72
N THR A 113 9.46 5.90 -0.18
CA THR A 113 9.37 5.72 -1.64
C THR A 113 10.47 4.85 -2.24
N ASP A 114 11.43 4.45 -1.41
CA ASP A 114 12.68 3.77 -1.76
C ASP A 114 12.65 2.26 -1.43
N LYS A 115 11.63 1.78 -0.72
CA LYS A 115 11.53 0.39 -0.24
C LYS A 115 10.52 -0.42 -1.02
N LEU A 116 10.83 -1.69 -1.24
CA LEU A 116 9.87 -2.69 -1.69
C LEU A 116 9.22 -3.32 -0.46
N ALA A 117 7.94 -3.06 -0.22
CA ALA A 117 7.20 -3.63 0.90
C ALA A 117 6.47 -4.90 0.46
N LEU A 118 6.66 -5.99 1.21
CA LEU A 118 6.12 -7.32 0.94
C LEU A 118 5.43 -7.89 2.18
N HIS A 119 4.36 -8.65 1.97
CA HIS A 119 3.85 -9.60 2.95
C HIS A 119 4.40 -10.98 2.62
N LEU A 120 4.98 -11.65 3.60
CA LEU A 120 5.54 -13.00 3.49
C LEU A 120 4.60 -13.98 4.20
N PRO A 121 3.80 -14.77 3.46
CA PRO A 121 2.97 -15.81 4.06
C PRO A 121 3.82 -16.87 4.77
N SER A 122 3.39 -17.30 5.96
CA SER A 122 4.09 -18.35 6.72
C SER A 122 3.90 -19.76 6.13
N SER A 123 2.92 -19.92 5.24
CA SER A 123 2.52 -21.20 4.63
C SER A 123 3.28 -21.52 3.33
N GLY A 124 4.20 -20.65 2.90
CA GLY A 124 5.11 -20.92 1.78
C GLY A 124 4.57 -20.49 0.40
N GLU A 125 3.38 -19.91 0.32
CA GLU A 125 2.85 -19.24 -0.87
C GLU A 125 3.72 -18.05 -1.28
N PRO A 126 3.63 -17.57 -2.54
CA PRO A 126 4.35 -16.37 -2.97
C PRO A 126 4.07 -15.16 -2.08
N ALA A 127 5.08 -14.32 -1.92
CA ALA A 127 4.93 -13.04 -1.25
C ALA A 127 3.90 -12.17 -1.99
N LEU A 128 3.15 -11.37 -1.22
CA LEU A 128 2.21 -10.40 -1.78
C LEU A 128 2.85 -9.01 -1.71
N VAL A 129 2.81 -8.26 -2.81
CA VAL A 129 3.37 -6.91 -2.81
C VAL A 129 2.41 -5.97 -2.08
N ILE A 130 2.96 -5.22 -1.12
CA ILE A 130 2.26 -4.17 -0.36
C ILE A 130 2.45 -2.82 -1.06
N ALA A 131 3.71 -2.47 -1.38
CA ALA A 131 4.06 -1.23 -2.06
C ALA A 131 5.34 -1.43 -2.89
N GLU A 132 5.39 -0.78 -4.05
CA GLU A 132 6.55 -0.77 -4.94
C GLU A 132 7.37 0.50 -4.72
N PRO A 133 8.72 0.44 -4.75
CA PRO A 133 9.54 1.65 -4.75
C PRO A 133 9.38 2.36 -6.09
N ILE A 134 9.57 3.69 -6.10
CA ILE A 134 9.51 4.50 -7.34
C ILE A 134 10.53 4.00 -8.37
N ARG A 135 11.74 3.67 -7.88
CA ARG A 135 12.82 3.11 -8.70
C ARG A 135 13.41 1.90 -8.00
N ALA A 136 12.91 0.71 -8.36
CA ALA A 136 13.44 -0.52 -7.81
C ALA A 136 14.92 -0.74 -8.18
N SER A 137 15.74 -0.96 -7.15
CA SER A 137 17.14 -1.34 -7.30
C SER A 137 17.27 -2.73 -7.95
N ALA A 138 18.49 -3.12 -8.34
CA ALA A 138 18.75 -4.47 -8.84
C ALA A 138 18.41 -5.54 -7.78
N ALA A 139 18.73 -5.29 -6.51
CA ALA A 139 18.47 -6.21 -5.42
C ALA A 139 16.97 -6.35 -5.13
N GLN A 140 16.22 -5.24 -5.13
CA GLN A 140 14.77 -5.27 -4.95
C GLN A 140 14.05 -5.97 -6.11
N LYS A 141 14.50 -5.74 -7.35
CA LYS A 141 13.99 -6.48 -8.53
C LYS A 141 14.24 -7.97 -8.41
N ALA A 142 15.43 -8.37 -7.95
CA ALA A 142 15.77 -9.77 -7.72
C ALA A 142 14.90 -10.38 -6.61
N ALA A 143 14.72 -9.68 -5.49
CA ALA A 143 13.86 -10.11 -4.39
C ALA A 143 12.41 -10.30 -4.85
N ARG A 144 11.85 -9.34 -5.61
CA ARG A 144 10.50 -9.45 -6.17
C ARG A 144 10.38 -10.64 -7.13
N ALA A 145 11.34 -10.81 -8.05
CA ALA A 145 11.33 -11.93 -8.99
C ALA A 145 11.37 -13.28 -8.26
N LEU A 146 12.17 -13.40 -7.21
CA LEU A 146 12.28 -14.63 -6.43
C LEU A 146 11.04 -14.89 -5.56
N LEU A 147 10.61 -13.90 -4.78
CA LEU A 147 9.62 -14.08 -3.71
C LEU A 147 8.18 -13.99 -4.22
N VAL A 148 7.93 -13.13 -5.21
CA VAL A 148 6.60 -12.88 -5.77
C VAL A 148 6.39 -13.67 -7.05
N GLU A 149 7.31 -13.56 -8.00
CA GLU A 149 7.17 -14.21 -9.33
C GLU A 149 7.64 -15.68 -9.31
N ARG A 150 8.28 -16.14 -8.23
CA ARG A 150 8.89 -17.48 -8.11
C ARG A 150 9.87 -17.82 -9.24
N ARG A 151 10.51 -16.79 -9.80
CA ARG A 151 11.49 -16.92 -10.86
C ARG A 151 12.89 -16.86 -10.27
N LEU A 152 13.56 -18.01 -10.22
CA LEU A 152 15.02 -18.02 -10.07
C LEU A 152 15.66 -17.60 -11.38
N ARG A 153 16.45 -16.52 -11.35
CA ARG A 153 17.51 -16.29 -12.33
C ARG A 153 18.80 -16.80 -11.68
N LEU A 154 19.16 -18.03 -12.01
CA LEU A 154 20.51 -18.57 -11.79
C LEU A 154 21.38 -18.21 -13.00
#